data_AF-A0A1S2KFK1-F1
#
_entry.id   AF-A0A1S2KFK1-F1
#
_cell.length_a   1.000
_cell.length_b   1.000
_cell.length_c   1.000
_cell.angle_alpha   90.00
_cell.angle_beta   90.00
_cell.angle_gamma   90.00
#
_symmetry.space_group_name_H-M   'P 1'
#
loop_
_entity.id
_entity.type
_entity.pdbx_description
1 polymer ?
#
loop_
_entity_poly.entity_id
_entity_poly.type
_entity_poly.pdbx_seq_one_letter_code
_entity_poly.pdbx_strand_id
1 'polypeptide(L)'
;MSPPPLTGDTVALWGPAQQALDLVTAPPDSEPYRCLLPGRGIRAHGPTGALFEAAFCFRCRSARMWEAGMSACHRDQPFDGDSPAALDLLRRFRHRLPT
;
A
#
# COMPACT_ATOMS: atom_id res chain seq x y z
N MET A 1 9.04 19.83 -1.47
CA MET A 1 8.31 19.17 -2.57
C MET A 1 7.57 17.99 -1.98
N SER A 2 6.25 18.01 -2.00
CA SER A 2 5.46 16.84 -1.62
C SER A 2 5.62 15.75 -2.69
N PRO A 3 5.68 14.47 -2.32
CA PRO A 3 5.65 13.40 -3.30
C PRO A 3 4.36 13.51 -4.11
N PRO A 4 4.39 13.19 -5.42
CA PRO A 4 3.18 13.18 -6.23
C PRO A 4 2.16 12.21 -5.59
N PRO A 5 0.85 12.52 -5.68
CA PRO A 5 -0.19 11.59 -5.24
C PRO A 5 0.02 10.24 -5.92
N LEU A 6 -0.49 9.15 -5.31
CA LEU A 6 -0.54 7.86 -6.00
C LEU A 6 -1.17 8.07 -7.38
N THR A 7 -0.34 7.90 -8.40
CA THR A 7 -0.63 8.14 -9.81
C THR A 7 -0.56 6.79 -10.52
N GLY A 8 -1.62 6.43 -11.23
CA GLY A 8 -1.75 5.14 -11.89
C GLY A 8 -3.21 4.69 -11.98
N ASP A 9 -3.44 3.64 -12.77
CA ASP A 9 -4.78 3.10 -13.00
C ASP A 9 -5.30 2.39 -11.74
N THR A 10 -6.59 2.56 -11.46
CA THR A 10 -7.26 1.77 -10.42
C THR A 10 -7.47 0.35 -10.93
N VAL A 11 -6.79 -0.61 -10.30
CA VAL A 11 -6.85 -2.02 -10.70
C VAL A 11 -7.90 -2.84 -9.93
N ALA A 12 -8.35 -2.37 -8.76
CA ALA A 12 -9.37 -3.06 -7.96
C ALA A 12 -10.08 -2.14 -6.95
N LEU A 13 -11.33 -2.49 -6.61
CA LEU A 13 -12.08 -1.97 -5.46
C LEU A 13 -12.34 -3.12 -4.49
N TRP A 14 -12.05 -2.93 -3.20
CA TRP A 14 -12.21 -3.94 -2.16
C TRP A 14 -13.37 -3.57 -1.22
N GLY A 15 -13.93 -4.58 -0.53
CA GLY A 15 -14.92 -4.40 0.54
C GLY A 15 -14.36 -3.62 1.76
N PRO A 16 -15.01 -3.66 2.94
CA PRO A 16 -14.80 -2.66 3.98
C PRO A 16 -13.32 -2.40 4.28
N ALA A 17 -12.95 -1.12 4.38
CA ALA A 17 -11.56 -0.66 4.50
C ALA A 17 -10.76 -1.37 5.60
N GLN A 18 -11.44 -1.86 6.64
CA GLN A 18 -10.85 -2.67 7.70
C GLN A 18 -10.14 -3.94 7.19
N GLN A 19 -10.75 -4.67 6.24
CA GLN A 19 -10.12 -5.89 5.69
C GLN A 19 -8.83 -5.58 4.91
N ALA A 20 -8.79 -4.41 4.25
CA ALA A 20 -7.57 -3.95 3.59
C ALA A 20 -6.53 -3.52 4.63
N LEU A 21 -6.96 -2.81 5.67
CA LEU A 21 -6.09 -2.33 6.74
C LEU A 21 -5.43 -3.49 7.49
N ASP A 22 -6.19 -4.54 7.83
CA ASP A 22 -5.67 -5.74 8.50
C ASP A 22 -4.56 -6.42 7.66
N LEU A 23 -4.69 -6.43 6.34
CA LEU A 23 -3.66 -6.98 5.44
C LEU A 23 -2.43 -6.08 5.32
N VAL A 24 -2.59 -4.76 5.46
CA VAL A 24 -1.50 -3.78 5.37
C VAL A 24 -0.66 -3.76 6.64
N THR A 25 -1.26 -4.02 7.81
CA THR A 25 -0.60 -3.95 9.12
C THR A 25 -0.11 -5.30 9.65
N ALA A 26 -0.62 -6.42 9.12
CA ALA A 26 -0.22 -7.77 9.53
C ALA A 26 1.21 -8.23 9.15
N PRO A 27 1.85 -7.74 8.09
CA PRO A 27 3.23 -8.16 7.76
C PRO A 27 4.23 -7.80 8.87
N PRO A 28 5.08 -8.74 9.32
CA PRO A 28 6.11 -8.47 10.33
C PRO A 28 7.25 -7.61 9.75
N ASP A 29 8.01 -6.93 10.61
CA ASP A 29 9.14 -6.09 10.19
C ASP A 29 10.23 -6.90 9.46
N SER A 30 11.02 -6.22 8.61
CA SER A 30 12.13 -6.81 7.85
C SER A 30 13.34 -5.87 7.75
N GLU A 31 14.45 -6.34 7.15
CA GLU A 31 15.59 -5.47 6.86
C GLU A 31 15.25 -4.44 5.75
N PRO A 32 15.53 -3.14 5.96
CA PRO A 32 15.11 -2.09 5.03
C PRO A 32 15.94 -2.08 3.74
N TYR A 33 15.27 -2.17 2.59
CA TYR A 33 15.85 -1.92 1.25
C TYR A 33 15.18 -0.71 0.59
N ARG A 34 15.97 0.21 0.00
CA ARG A 34 15.44 1.45 -0.60
C ARG A 34 15.28 1.34 -2.10
N CYS A 35 14.06 1.62 -2.59
CA CYS A 35 13.75 1.75 -4.01
C CYS A 35 13.04 3.07 -4.27
N LEU A 36 13.30 3.70 -5.43
CA LEU A 36 12.81 5.05 -5.75
C LEU A 36 11.39 5.08 -6.34
N LEU A 37 10.84 3.92 -6.75
CA LEU A 37 9.52 3.81 -7.39
C LEU A 37 8.76 2.59 -6.83
N PRO A 38 7.75 2.78 -5.98
CA PRO A 38 6.92 1.67 -5.53
C PRO A 38 5.94 1.25 -6.66
N GLY A 39 5.86 -0.04 -6.94
CA GLY A 39 5.13 -0.56 -8.10
C GLY A 39 3.62 -0.80 -7.87
N ARG A 40 3.14 -0.79 -6.62
CA ARG A 40 1.73 -1.06 -6.27
C ARG A 40 1.29 -0.15 -5.13
N GLY A 41 0.05 0.31 -5.13
CA GLY A 41 -0.48 1.16 -4.07
C GLY A 41 -1.96 0.94 -3.78
N ILE A 42 -2.39 1.37 -2.59
CA ILE A 42 -3.76 1.32 -2.08
C ILE A 42 -4.13 2.74 -1.65
N ARG A 43 -5.34 3.16 -2.01
CA ARG A 43 -5.98 4.33 -1.44
C ARG A 43 -7.24 3.85 -0.72
N ALA A 44 -7.27 4.04 0.61
CA ALA A 44 -8.44 3.70 1.41
C ALA A 44 -9.38 4.90 1.50
N HIS A 45 -10.69 4.65 1.40
CA HIS A 45 -11.73 5.67 1.48
C HIS A 45 -12.72 5.33 2.59
N GLY A 46 -13.15 6.36 3.32
CA GLY A 46 -14.26 6.33 4.26
C GLY A 46 -15.44 7.15 3.74
N PRO A 47 -16.50 7.31 4.54
CA PRO A 47 -17.73 8.01 4.14
C PRO A 47 -17.51 9.48 3.75
N THR A 48 -16.44 10.09 4.27
CA THR A 48 -16.16 11.53 4.14
C THR A 48 -14.95 11.85 3.26
N GLY A 49 -14.23 10.85 2.73
CA GLY A 49 -13.04 11.08 1.92
C GLY A 49 -11.99 9.97 2.02
N ALA A 50 -10.79 10.22 1.49
CA ALA A 50 -9.67 9.30 1.67
C ALA A 50 -9.26 9.22 3.16
N LEU A 51 -8.85 8.03 3.62
CA LEU A 51 -8.37 7.78 4.98
C LEU A 51 -6.84 7.70 5.01
N PHE A 52 -6.27 6.89 4.11
CA PHE A 52 -4.82 6.76 3.95
C PHE A 52 -4.46 6.30 2.54
N GLU A 53 -3.21 6.52 2.16
CA GLU A 53 -2.58 5.92 0.99
C GLU A 53 -1.40 5.07 1.43
N ALA A 54 -1.16 3.95 0.75
CA ALA A 54 -0.02 3.10 1.03
C ALA A 54 0.55 2.55 -0.28
N ALA A 55 1.87 2.62 -0.46
CA ALA A 55 2.57 2.06 -1.61
C ALA A 55 3.51 0.95 -1.14
N PHE A 56 3.51 -0.17 -1.85
CA PHE A 56 4.25 -1.36 -1.50
C PHE A 56 5.28 -1.66 -2.58
N CYS A 57 6.48 -2.00 -2.13
CA CYS A 57 7.48 -2.63 -2.99
C CYS A 57 7.86 -4.00 -2.42
N PHE A 58 7.23 -5.06 -2.93
CA PHE A 58 7.51 -6.44 -2.51
C PHE A 58 8.95 -6.89 -2.78
N ARG A 59 9.62 -6.29 -3.77
CA ARG A 59 11.04 -6.53 -4.03
C ARG A 59 11.95 -5.91 -2.97
N CYS A 60 11.60 -4.71 -2.50
CA CYS A 60 12.41 -3.94 -1.55
C CYS A 60 11.90 -4.11 -0.11
N ARG A 61 10.87 -4.94 0.08
CA ARG A 61 10.28 -5.29 1.37
C ARG A 61 9.93 -4.06 2.22
N SER A 62 9.41 -3.04 1.55
CA SER A 62 9.13 -1.73 2.15
C SER A 62 7.75 -1.22 1.76
N ALA A 63 7.00 -0.72 2.74
CA ALA A 63 5.75 -0.02 2.54
C ALA A 63 5.92 1.47 2.90
N ARG A 64 5.42 2.35 2.05
CA ARG A 64 5.35 3.79 2.29
C ARG A 64 3.90 4.17 2.53
N MET A 65 3.58 4.70 3.70
CA MET A 65 2.23 5.14 4.04
C MET A 65 2.14 6.67 4.09
N TRP A 66 1.02 7.20 3.63
CA TRP A 66 0.63 8.61 3.73
C TRP A 66 -0.73 8.70 4.42
N GLU A 67 -0.88 9.66 5.32
CA GLU A 67 -2.20 10.02 5.82
C GLU A 67 -2.93 10.89 4.81
N ALA A 68 -4.23 10.64 4.63
CA ALA A 68 -5.02 11.39 3.67
C ALA A 68 -5.06 12.88 4.05
N GLY A 69 -4.74 13.74 3.07
CA GLY A 69 -4.67 15.20 3.27
C GLY A 69 -3.31 15.72 3.74
N MET A 70 -2.35 14.85 4.09
CA MET A 70 -0.99 15.26 4.45
C MET A 70 0.03 14.84 3.41
N SER A 71 0.45 15.80 2.59
CA SER A 71 1.40 15.59 1.51
C SER A 71 2.86 15.48 1.98
N ALA A 72 3.16 15.63 3.27
CA ALA A 72 4.55 15.67 3.77
C ALA A 72 4.88 14.58 4.80
N CYS A 73 3.90 14.01 5.51
CA CYS A 73 4.13 12.96 6.49
C CYS A 73 4.03 11.60 5.79
N HIS A 74 5.18 11.04 5.41
CA HIS A 74 5.26 9.67 4.95
C HIS A 74 6.02 8.84 5.97
N ARG A 75 5.52 7.64 6.25
CA ARG A 75 6.21 6.63 7.05
C ARG A 75 6.67 5.51 6.14
N ASP A 76 7.97 5.34 6.02
CA ASP A 76 8.55 4.14 5.43
C ASP A 76 8.65 3.09 6.53
N GLN A 77 8.01 1.94 6.34
CA GLN A 77 8.07 0.80 7.24
C GLN A 77 8.55 -0.43 6.47
N PRO A 78 9.55 -1.17 6.97
CA PRO A 78 9.90 -2.45 6.40
C PRO A 78 8.76 -3.45 6.64
N PHE A 79 8.64 -4.44 5.77
CA PHE A 79 7.75 -5.57 5.98
C PHE A 79 8.29 -6.85 5.36
N ASP A 80 7.96 -8.00 5.91
CA ASP A 80 8.30 -9.30 5.35
C ASP A 80 7.40 -9.57 4.13
N GLY A 81 8.00 -9.46 2.95
CA GLY A 81 7.36 -9.70 1.66
C GLY A 81 6.88 -11.13 1.43
N ASP A 82 7.40 -12.08 2.20
CA ASP A 82 7.04 -13.51 2.10
C ASP A 82 6.03 -13.93 3.18
N SER A 83 5.64 -13.01 4.07
CA SER A 83 4.61 -13.28 5.07
C SER A 83 3.26 -13.63 4.42
N PRO A 84 2.42 -14.47 5.06
CA PRO A 84 1.12 -14.85 4.50
C PRO A 84 0.23 -13.65 4.13
N ALA A 85 0.26 -12.58 4.94
CA ALA A 85 -0.47 -11.34 4.69
C ALA A 85 0.06 -10.60 3.45
N ALA A 86 1.39 -10.48 3.32
CA ALA A 86 2.02 -9.87 2.15
C ALA A 86 1.71 -10.66 0.85
N LEU A 87 1.74 -11.99 0.92
CA LEU A 87 1.42 -12.85 -0.22
C LEU A 87 -0.06 -12.75 -0.63
N ASP A 88 -0.99 -12.66 0.33
CA ASP A 88 -2.41 -12.43 0.00
C ASP A 88 -2.62 -11.04 -0.63
N LEU A 89 -1.94 -10.01 -0.11
CA LEU A 89 -1.99 -8.67 -0.67
C LEU A 89 -1.45 -8.63 -2.11
N LEU A 90 -0.31 -9.27 -2.36
CA LEU A 90 0.27 -9.39 -3.70
C LEU A 90 -0.66 -10.16 -4.65
N ARG A 91 -1.31 -11.23 -4.18
CA ARG A 91 -2.30 -11.97 -4.96
C ARG A 91 -3.46 -11.05 -5.37
N ARG A 92 -3.99 -10.25 -4.45
CA ARG A 92 -5.06 -9.28 -4.74
C ARG A 92 -4.64 -8.22 -5.76
N PHE A 93 -3.40 -7.71 -5.68
CA PHE A 93 -2.86 -6.80 -6.71
C PHE A 93 -2.74 -7.43 -8.09
N ARG A 94 -2.55 -8.75 -8.18
CA ARG A 94 -2.38 -9.48 -9.46
C ARG A 94 -3.69 -9.97 -10.06
N HIS A 95 -4.74 -10.14 -9.25
CA HIS A 95 -5.95 -10.86 -9.67
C HIS A 95 -7.01 -10.00 -10.40
N ARG A 96 -6.77 -8.71 -10.64
CA ARG A 96 -7.71 -7.86 -11.42
C ARG A 96 -6.92 -6.88 -12.30
N LEU A 97 -6.90 -7.16 -13.61
CA LEU A 97 -6.78 -6.16 -14.66
C LEU A 97 -8.21 -5.93 -15.17
N PRO A 98 -8.67 -4.69 -15.45
CA PRO A 98 -9.87 -4.52 -16.23
C PRO A 98 -9.61 -5.13 -17.62
N THR A 99 -10.42 -6.12 -18.01
CA THR A 99 -10.70 -6.40 -19.43
C THR A 99 -11.60 -5.31 -19.97
#